data_AF-A0A2N6FNH5-F1
#
_entry.id   AF-A0A2N6FNH5-F1
#
_cell.length_a   1.000
_cell.length_b   1.000
_cell.length_c   1.000
_cell.angle_alpha   90.00
_cell.angle_beta   90.00
_cell.angle_gamma   90.00
#
_symmetry.space_group_name_H-M   'P 1'
#
loop_
_entity.id
_entity.type
_entity.pdbx_description
1 polymer ?
#
loop_
_entity_poly.entity_id
_entity_poly.type
_entity_poly.pdbx_seq_one_letter_code
_entity_poly.pdbx_strand_id
1 'polypeptide(L)'
;MIIAITAKAPTLDAEVDPRFGRAAYFMIANTLTGEVYAHDNSKGIEASNGAGTGAAQLMAEYHVNLLYTGAVGPKAGEVLEKAGIRVFENTEGTVENVLYTLPQEVIAEVEAAATAQIESVDPPTAGAVRIAIPADSDAGLDAPRSGHFGKCAYYTLVDILNNEVHQVIPMKNGGHVQGGCAAPVILLNGNHVKQLIVAGIGGRPLMGFREVGIEVYSGAGHTVGETVALYLNGQIRPISNDQVCGGGPQ
;
A
#
# COMPACT_ATOMS: atom_id res chain seq x y z
N MET A 1 -6.64 2.12 -2.47
CA MET A 1 -7.74 2.51 -1.58
C MET A 1 -7.90 1.47 -0.48
N ILE A 2 -8.14 1.93 0.75
CA ILE A 2 -8.48 1.10 1.91
C ILE A 2 -9.98 1.26 2.20
N ILE A 3 -10.67 0.14 2.38
CA ILE A 3 -12.08 0.07 2.73
C ILE A 3 -12.19 -0.61 4.09
N ALA A 4 -13.03 -0.09 4.96
CA ALA A 4 -13.46 -0.78 6.17
C ALA A 4 -14.93 -1.15 6.06
N ILE A 5 -15.26 -2.37 6.49
CA ILE A 5 -16.65 -2.86 6.56
C ILE A 5 -16.88 -3.37 7.98
N THR A 6 -17.92 -2.90 8.66
CA THR A 6 -18.28 -3.49 9.96
C THR A 6 -18.78 -4.91 9.78
N ALA A 7 -18.39 -5.83 10.66
CA ALA A 7 -18.77 -7.24 10.53
C ALA A 7 -19.09 -7.87 11.88
N LYS A 8 -20.01 -8.83 11.87
CA LYS A 8 -20.39 -9.61 13.06
C LYS A 8 -19.41 -10.74 13.39
N ALA A 9 -18.59 -11.17 12.41
CA ALA A 9 -17.60 -12.24 12.54
C ALA A 9 -16.37 -11.92 11.67
N PRO A 10 -15.19 -12.54 11.93
CA PRO A 10 -13.95 -12.21 11.24
C PRO A 10 -13.82 -12.95 9.88
N THR A 11 -14.88 -12.95 9.08
CA THR A 11 -14.98 -13.73 7.84
C THR A 11 -15.68 -12.92 6.73
N LEU A 12 -15.44 -13.30 5.47
CA LEU A 12 -16.03 -12.61 4.31
C LEU A 12 -17.54 -12.89 4.15
N ASP A 13 -18.01 -14.05 4.61
CA ASP A 13 -19.42 -14.41 4.63
C ASP A 13 -20.18 -13.78 5.82
N ALA A 14 -19.48 -13.09 6.72
CA ALA A 14 -20.11 -12.42 7.86
C ALA A 14 -21.05 -11.32 7.38
N GLU A 15 -22.21 -11.22 8.02
CA GLU A 15 -23.10 -10.08 7.84
C GLU A 15 -22.47 -8.79 8.37
N VAL A 16 -22.80 -7.68 7.71
CA VAL A 16 -22.45 -6.34 8.17
C VAL A 16 -23.02 -6.11 9.58
N ASP A 17 -22.20 -5.63 10.52
CA ASP A 17 -22.70 -5.25 11.85
C ASP A 17 -23.41 -3.88 11.73
N PRO A 18 -24.67 -3.76 12.15
CA PRO A 18 -25.40 -2.51 12.03
C PRO A 18 -24.83 -1.38 12.91
N ARG A 19 -23.94 -1.67 13.86
CA ARG A 19 -23.39 -0.70 14.81
C ARG A 19 -21.93 -0.41 14.46
N PHE A 20 -21.58 0.84 14.16
CA PHE A 20 -20.19 1.20 13.88
C PHE A 20 -19.26 1.03 15.09
N GLY A 21 -19.44 1.84 16.14
CA GLY A 21 -18.50 1.88 17.27
C GLY A 21 -18.41 0.57 18.07
N ARG A 22 -19.44 -0.26 17.99
CA ARG A 22 -19.56 -1.54 18.71
C ARG A 22 -19.67 -2.74 17.76
N ALA A 23 -19.24 -2.58 16.51
CA ALA A 23 -19.09 -3.72 15.61
C ALA A 23 -18.21 -4.78 16.29
N ALA A 24 -18.46 -6.06 16.05
CA ALA A 24 -17.57 -7.10 16.56
C ALA A 24 -16.20 -7.04 15.89
N TYR A 25 -16.20 -6.81 14.57
CA TYR A 25 -15.00 -6.71 13.76
C TYR A 25 -15.09 -5.55 12.76
N PHE A 26 -13.92 -5.07 12.34
CA PHE A 26 -13.78 -4.28 11.11
C PHE A 26 -13.02 -5.13 10.09
N MET A 27 -13.64 -5.42 8.96
CA MET A 27 -12.98 -6.04 7.82
C MET A 27 -12.27 -4.94 7.04
N ILE A 28 -10.95 -4.93 7.11
CA ILE A 28 -10.11 -3.95 6.43
C ILE A 28 -9.64 -4.58 5.11
N ALA A 29 -10.12 -4.02 4.01
CA ALA A 29 -9.82 -4.44 2.66
C ALA A 29 -8.95 -3.42 1.94
N ASN A 30 -7.87 -3.87 1.32
CA ASN A 30 -7.07 -3.05 0.43
C ASN A 30 -7.39 -3.45 -1.02
N THR A 31 -8.14 -2.60 -1.72
CA THR A 31 -8.60 -2.93 -3.09
C THR A 31 -7.47 -2.95 -4.10
N LEU A 32 -6.33 -2.33 -3.78
CA LEU A 32 -5.14 -2.37 -4.61
C LEU A 32 -4.43 -3.73 -4.48
N THR A 33 -4.42 -4.32 -3.28
CA THR A 33 -3.71 -5.59 -3.03
C THR A 33 -4.62 -6.82 -3.08
N GLY A 34 -5.94 -6.62 -3.00
CA GLY A 34 -6.92 -7.68 -2.78
C GLY A 34 -6.89 -8.26 -1.36
N GLU A 35 -6.02 -7.77 -0.46
CA GLU A 35 -5.95 -8.29 0.91
C GLU A 35 -7.14 -7.83 1.73
N VAL A 36 -7.67 -8.76 2.52
CA VAL A 36 -8.72 -8.49 3.51
C VAL A 36 -8.33 -9.17 4.81
N TYR A 37 -8.38 -8.43 5.92
CA TYR A 37 -8.18 -8.97 7.27
C TYR A 37 -9.20 -8.41 8.24
N ALA A 38 -9.46 -9.17 9.30
CA ALA A 38 -10.37 -8.77 10.37
C ALA A 38 -9.60 -8.10 11.51
N HIS A 39 -10.03 -6.91 11.92
CA HIS A 39 -9.63 -6.28 13.17
C HIS A 39 -10.66 -6.56 14.25
N ASP A 40 -10.24 -7.15 15.36
CA ASP A 40 -11.09 -7.41 16.54
C ASP A 40 -11.39 -6.09 17.28
N ASN A 41 -12.68 -5.77 17.45
CA ASN A 41 -13.13 -4.54 18.10
C ASN A 41 -13.71 -4.80 19.51
N SER A 42 -13.22 -5.81 20.24
CA SER A 42 -13.58 -6.09 21.64
C SER A 42 -13.50 -4.85 22.53
N LYS A 43 -12.47 -4.01 22.37
CA LYS A 43 -12.34 -2.73 23.09
C LYS A 43 -13.53 -1.80 22.85
N GLY A 44 -14.02 -1.70 21.61
CA GLY A 44 -15.20 -0.89 21.28
C GLY A 44 -16.50 -1.46 21.85
N ILE A 45 -16.63 -2.80 21.87
CA ILE A 45 -17.76 -3.50 22.49
C ILE A 45 -17.81 -3.23 24.00
N GLU A 46 -16.67 -3.33 24.69
CA GLU A 46 -16.56 -3.19 26.15
C GLU A 46 -16.61 -1.74 26.64
N ALA A 47 -16.33 -0.78 25.75
CA ALA A 47 -16.24 0.63 26.13
C ALA A 47 -17.55 1.16 26.74
N SER A 48 -17.47 1.73 27.95
CA SER A 48 -18.64 2.35 28.60
C SER A 48 -19.09 3.63 27.89
N ASN A 49 -18.16 4.36 27.26
CA ASN A 49 -18.41 5.52 26.43
C ASN A 49 -17.32 5.61 25.32
N GLY A 50 -17.52 6.50 24.34
CA GLY A 50 -16.47 6.77 23.34
C GLY A 50 -16.20 5.65 22.32
N ALA A 51 -16.97 4.55 22.32
CA ALA A 51 -16.81 3.44 21.38
C ALA A 51 -16.76 3.91 19.91
N GLY A 52 -17.71 4.77 19.51
CA GLY A 52 -17.76 5.31 18.15
C GLY A 52 -16.59 6.23 17.79
N THR A 53 -16.16 7.09 18.71
CA THR A 53 -15.02 7.99 18.45
C THR A 53 -13.70 7.23 18.42
N GLY A 54 -13.55 6.20 19.25
CA GLY A 54 -12.38 5.31 19.21
C GLY A 54 -12.32 4.50 17.92
N ALA A 55 -13.45 3.95 17.47
CA ALA A 55 -13.56 3.30 16.17
C ALA A 55 -13.21 4.26 15.02
N ALA A 56 -13.69 5.51 15.06
CA ALA A 56 -13.36 6.50 14.03
C ALA A 56 -11.86 6.84 13.99
N GLN A 57 -11.22 6.98 15.15
CA GLN A 57 -9.77 7.17 15.25
C GLN A 57 -9.01 5.98 14.67
N LEU A 58 -9.44 4.75 14.99
CA LEU A 58 -8.87 3.53 14.41
C LEU A 58 -9.00 3.49 12.88
N MET A 59 -10.15 3.90 12.32
CA MET A 59 -10.31 3.96 10.85
C MET A 59 -9.34 4.96 10.23
N ALA A 60 -9.09 6.09 10.89
CA ALA A 60 -8.09 7.07 10.45
C ALA A 60 -6.66 6.53 10.54
N GLU A 61 -6.31 5.79 11.60
CA GLU A 61 -5.01 5.12 11.75
C GLU A 61 -4.78 4.07 10.65
N TYR A 62 -5.84 3.38 10.22
CA TYR A 62 -5.78 2.46 9.08
C TYR A 62 -5.78 3.15 7.71
N HIS A 63 -5.87 4.48 7.67
CA HIS A 63 -6.01 5.26 6.44
C HIS A 63 -7.19 4.80 5.58
N VAL A 64 -8.30 4.44 6.22
CA VAL A 64 -9.54 4.04 5.53
C VAL A 64 -10.04 5.19 4.67
N ASN A 65 -10.33 4.93 3.40
CA ASN A 65 -10.95 5.90 2.50
C ASN A 65 -12.48 5.79 2.56
N LEU A 66 -12.99 4.55 2.56
CA LEU A 66 -14.41 4.24 2.55
C LEU A 66 -14.78 3.36 3.75
N LEU A 67 -15.80 3.77 4.51
CA LEU A 67 -16.38 2.97 5.58
C LEU A 67 -17.80 2.55 5.20
N TYR A 68 -18.04 1.25 5.14
CA TYR A 68 -19.37 0.67 4.98
C TYR A 68 -19.85 0.11 6.32
N THR A 69 -21.03 0.55 6.76
CA THR A 69 -21.59 0.19 8.06
C THR A 69 -23.11 0.34 8.06
N GLY A 70 -23.77 -0.14 9.11
CA GLY A 70 -25.18 0.16 9.34
C GLY A 70 -25.38 1.63 9.73
N ALA A 71 -24.93 2.02 10.93
CA ALA A 71 -25.12 3.37 11.44
C ALA A 71 -23.91 3.91 12.22
N VAL A 72 -23.69 5.22 12.09
CA VAL A 72 -22.65 6.01 12.74
C VAL A 72 -23.30 7.10 13.59
N GLY A 73 -22.88 7.19 14.86
CA GLY A 73 -23.34 8.27 15.74
C GLY A 73 -22.66 9.61 15.41
N PRO A 74 -23.29 10.76 15.73
CA PRO A 74 -22.85 12.08 15.28
C PRO A 74 -21.40 12.42 15.63
N LYS A 75 -20.98 12.12 16.87
CA LYS A 75 -19.59 12.36 17.32
C LYS A 75 -18.55 11.55 16.55
N ALA A 76 -18.90 10.33 16.15
CA ALA A 76 -18.01 9.50 15.34
C ALA A 76 -17.97 10.00 13.90
N GLY A 77 -19.13 10.41 13.37
CA GLY A 77 -19.25 11.04 12.05
C GLY A 77 -18.35 12.26 11.90
N GLU A 78 -18.33 13.16 12.89
CA GLU A 78 -17.44 14.34 12.88
C GLU A 78 -15.95 13.98 12.80
N VAL A 79 -15.54 12.87 13.44
CA VAL A 79 -14.15 12.41 13.42
C VAL A 79 -13.81 11.79 12.05
N LEU A 80 -14.72 10.97 11.51
CA LEU A 80 -14.56 10.35 10.19
C LEU A 80 -14.49 11.41 9.08
N GLU A 81 -15.36 12.42 9.13
CA GLU A 81 -15.37 13.54 8.18
C GLU A 81 -14.06 14.32 8.22
N LYS A 82 -13.56 14.68 9.41
CA LYS A 82 -12.26 15.36 9.57
C LYS A 82 -11.09 14.52 9.08
N ALA A 83 -11.20 13.19 9.15
CA ALA A 83 -10.21 12.26 8.62
C ALA A 83 -10.34 12.02 7.11
N GLY A 84 -11.33 12.64 6.44
CA GLY A 84 -11.57 12.46 5.01
C GLY A 84 -12.16 11.09 4.65
N ILE A 85 -12.79 10.41 5.61
CA ILE A 85 -13.35 9.07 5.44
C ILE A 85 -14.80 9.20 4.97
N ARG A 86 -15.09 8.70 3.78
CA ARG A 86 -16.45 8.68 3.24
C ARG A 86 -17.22 7.50 3.82
N VAL A 87 -18.40 7.76 4.38
CA VAL A 87 -19.22 6.76 5.07
C VAL A 87 -20.43 6.37 4.23
N PHE A 88 -20.69 5.07 4.14
CA PHE A 88 -21.88 4.47 3.56
C PHE A 88 -22.69 3.77 4.66
N GLU A 89 -23.69 4.48 5.17
CA GLU A 89 -24.66 3.95 6.14
C GLU A 89 -25.76 3.14 5.45
N ASN A 90 -26.52 2.39 6.25
CA ASN A 90 -27.55 1.44 5.81
C ASN A 90 -26.99 0.37 4.87
N THR A 91 -25.72 0.01 5.04
CA THR A 91 -25.12 -1.11 4.32
C THR A 91 -25.63 -2.43 4.94
N GLU A 92 -26.13 -3.32 4.09
CA GLU A 92 -26.63 -4.63 4.47
C GLU A 92 -25.93 -5.73 3.64
N GLY A 93 -26.18 -6.99 3.99
CA GLY A 93 -25.60 -8.17 3.33
C GLY A 93 -24.30 -8.64 3.97
N THR A 94 -23.53 -9.44 3.22
CA THR A 94 -22.24 -9.98 3.67
C THR A 94 -21.09 -9.05 3.29
N VAL A 95 -19.97 -9.15 4.00
CA VAL A 95 -18.73 -8.43 3.68
C VAL A 95 -18.29 -8.69 2.23
N GLU A 96 -18.36 -9.93 1.78
CA GLU A 96 -18.05 -10.33 0.40
C GLU A 96 -18.94 -9.61 -0.61
N ASN A 97 -20.26 -9.57 -0.38
CA ASN A 97 -21.19 -8.91 -1.28
C ASN A 97 -20.88 -7.41 -1.37
N VAL A 98 -20.62 -6.75 -0.24
CA VAL A 98 -20.27 -5.32 -0.21
C VAL A 98 -19.01 -5.05 -1.04
N LEU A 99 -17.97 -5.88 -0.91
CA LEU A 99 -16.73 -5.76 -1.69
C LEU A 99 -16.97 -6.02 -3.18
N TYR A 100 -17.86 -6.95 -3.54
CA TYR A 100 -18.18 -7.27 -4.93
C TYR A 100 -19.01 -6.17 -5.61
N THR A 101 -19.86 -5.45 -4.87
CA THR A 101 -20.79 -4.46 -5.40
C THR A 101 -20.33 -3.01 -5.19
N LEU A 102 -19.03 -2.78 -5.02
CA LEU A 102 -18.49 -1.43 -4.84
C LEU A 102 -18.81 -0.55 -6.08
N PRO A 103 -19.36 0.68 -5.90
CA PRO A 103 -19.66 1.56 -7.02
C PRO A 103 -18.37 2.01 -7.72
N GLN A 104 -18.27 1.74 -9.02
CA GLN A 104 -17.09 2.09 -9.82
C GLN A 104 -16.80 3.59 -9.84
N GLU A 105 -17.84 4.42 -9.79
CA GLU A 105 -17.73 5.88 -9.72
C GLU A 105 -17.03 6.33 -8.42
N VAL A 106 -17.39 5.72 -7.29
CA VAL A 106 -16.77 6.01 -5.99
C VAL A 106 -15.31 5.57 -5.98
N ILE A 107 -15.01 4.41 -6.57
CA ILE A 107 -13.64 3.92 -6.72
C ILE A 107 -12.82 4.94 -7.51
N ALA A 108 -13.31 5.36 -8.68
CA ALA A 108 -12.62 6.33 -9.53
C ALA A 108 -12.41 7.68 -8.84
N GLU A 109 -13.39 8.19 -8.08
CA GLU A 109 -13.27 9.44 -7.31
C GLU A 109 -12.18 9.35 -6.23
N VAL A 110 -12.15 8.25 -5.47
CA VAL A 110 -11.15 8.04 -4.41
C VAL A 110 -9.77 7.84 -5.00
N GLU A 111 -9.66 7.11 -6.11
CA GLU A 111 -8.40 6.93 -6.82
C GLU A 111 -7.88 8.23 -7.42
N ALA A 112 -8.75 9.07 -8.00
CA ALA A 112 -8.39 10.40 -8.47
C ALA A 112 -7.87 11.30 -7.33
N ALA A 113 -8.54 11.27 -6.16
CA ALA A 113 -8.11 12.02 -4.97
C ALA A 113 -6.79 11.51 -4.38
N ALA A 114 -6.57 10.19 -4.37
CA ALA A 114 -5.32 9.58 -3.93
C ALA A 114 -4.16 9.86 -4.91
N THR A 115 -4.44 9.87 -6.21
CA THR A 115 -3.46 10.20 -7.26
C THR A 115 -3.10 11.69 -7.23
N ALA A 116 -4.02 12.56 -6.81
CA ALA A 116 -3.73 13.99 -6.62
C ALA A 116 -2.75 14.29 -5.45
N GLN A 117 -2.44 13.30 -4.59
CA GLN A 117 -1.51 13.44 -3.46
C GLN A 117 -0.17 12.70 -3.65
N ILE A 118 -0.03 11.90 -4.71
CA ILE A 118 1.25 11.34 -5.14
C ILE A 118 1.68 12.22 -6.31
N GLU A 119 2.74 13.02 -6.17
CA GLU A 119 3.36 13.66 -7.33
C GLU A 119 3.78 12.56 -8.30
N SER A 120 2.97 12.32 -9.33
CA SER A 120 3.27 11.34 -10.37
C SER A 120 4.50 11.82 -11.10
N VAL A 121 5.54 11.00 -11.12
CA VAL A 121 6.77 11.34 -11.83
C VAL A 121 6.49 11.18 -13.33
N ASP A 122 6.80 12.22 -14.11
CA ASP A 122 6.64 12.18 -15.56
C ASP A 122 7.22 10.88 -16.16
N PRO A 123 6.61 10.33 -17.23
CA PRO A 123 7.13 9.17 -17.91
C PRO A 123 8.61 9.39 -18.31
N PRO A 124 9.45 8.33 -18.24
CA PRO A 124 10.82 8.42 -18.72
C PRO A 124 10.86 8.89 -20.17
N THR A 125 11.96 9.54 -20.55
CA THR A 125 12.23 9.85 -21.96
C THR A 125 12.11 8.58 -22.80
N ALA A 126 11.52 8.67 -24.00
CA ALA A 126 11.31 7.51 -24.86
C ALA A 126 12.62 6.72 -25.08
N GLY A 127 12.57 5.41 -24.83
CA GLY A 127 13.74 4.52 -24.90
C GLY A 127 14.54 4.40 -23.60
N ALA A 128 14.25 5.23 -22.59
CA ALA A 128 14.84 5.08 -21.26
C ALA A 128 14.15 3.96 -20.48
N VAL A 129 14.93 3.26 -19.65
CA VAL A 129 14.45 2.29 -18.68
C VAL A 129 14.47 2.96 -17.31
N ARG A 130 13.32 3.00 -16.62
CA ARG A 130 13.25 3.45 -15.23
C ARG A 130 13.46 2.29 -14.28
N ILE A 131 14.48 2.42 -13.44
CA ILE A 131 14.76 1.51 -12.34
C ILE A 131 14.37 2.15 -11.00
N ALA A 132 13.97 1.36 -10.02
CA ALA A 132 13.72 1.80 -8.65
C ALA A 132 14.67 1.12 -7.68
N ILE A 133 15.21 1.89 -6.73
CA ILE A 133 16.11 1.41 -5.67
C ILE A 133 15.57 1.91 -4.32
N PRO A 134 15.25 1.02 -3.36
CA PRO A 134 14.84 1.42 -2.01
C PRO A 134 15.98 2.17 -1.29
N ALA A 135 15.66 3.31 -0.69
CA ALA A 135 16.62 4.20 -0.03
C ALA A 135 16.07 4.73 1.30
N ASP A 136 16.98 5.10 2.19
CA ASP A 136 16.63 5.61 3.53
C ASP A 136 16.61 7.15 3.60
N SER A 137 16.96 7.85 2.52
CA SER A 137 16.86 9.30 2.40
C SER A 137 16.55 9.75 0.97
N ASP A 138 16.28 11.05 0.80
CA ASP A 138 16.03 11.72 -0.48
C ASP A 138 17.31 12.19 -1.20
N ALA A 139 18.49 11.76 -0.75
CA ALA A 139 19.78 12.20 -1.29
C ALA A 139 20.13 11.64 -2.69
N GLY A 140 19.14 11.17 -3.45
CA GLY A 140 19.33 10.67 -4.82
C GLY A 140 20.33 9.51 -4.90
N LEU A 141 21.42 9.69 -5.67
CA LEU A 141 22.48 8.68 -5.82
C LEU A 141 23.32 8.51 -4.55
N ASP A 142 23.45 9.54 -3.72
CA ASP A 142 24.20 9.48 -2.47
C ASP A 142 23.38 8.87 -1.33
N ALA A 143 22.09 8.61 -1.55
CA ALA A 143 21.22 8.06 -0.53
C ALA A 143 21.69 6.66 -0.10
N PRO A 144 21.77 6.39 1.23
CA PRO A 144 22.00 5.05 1.73
C PRO A 144 20.89 4.11 1.26
N ARG A 145 21.29 2.92 0.82
CA ARG A 145 20.37 1.91 0.35
C ARG A 145 19.64 1.24 1.51
N SER A 146 18.33 1.06 1.35
CA SER A 146 17.54 0.42 2.39
C SER A 146 17.70 -1.10 2.35
N GLY A 147 17.99 -1.69 3.52
CA GLY A 147 18.06 -3.14 3.69
C GLY A 147 16.70 -3.83 3.67
N HIS A 148 15.61 -3.09 3.85
CA HIS A 148 14.26 -3.62 3.92
C HIS A 148 13.35 -2.89 2.92
N PHE A 149 13.19 -3.47 1.74
CA PHE A 149 12.37 -2.95 0.64
C PHE A 149 11.02 -2.38 1.12
N GLY A 150 10.24 -3.16 1.87
CA GLY A 150 8.93 -2.73 2.34
C GLY A 150 8.94 -1.79 3.56
N LYS A 151 10.06 -1.17 3.91
CA LYS A 151 10.16 -0.21 5.03
C LYS A 151 11.08 0.96 4.68
N CYS A 152 11.54 1.06 3.44
CA CYS A 152 12.39 2.16 3.01
C CYS A 152 11.62 3.48 3.13
N ALA A 153 12.35 4.58 3.39
CA ALA A 153 11.75 5.91 3.42
C ALA A 153 11.43 6.42 2.02
N TYR A 154 12.24 6.02 1.03
CA TYR A 154 12.13 6.45 -0.37
C TYR A 154 12.34 5.28 -1.33
N TYR A 155 11.76 5.39 -2.52
CA TYR A 155 12.22 4.71 -3.73
C TYR A 155 12.93 5.75 -4.59
N THR A 156 14.25 5.62 -4.77
CA THR A 156 14.96 6.46 -5.73
C THR A 156 14.76 5.88 -7.12
N LEU A 157 14.03 6.61 -7.96
CA LEU A 157 13.81 6.28 -9.37
C LEU A 157 14.99 6.81 -10.17
N VAL A 158 15.53 5.99 -11.05
CA VAL A 158 16.66 6.34 -11.91
C VAL A 158 16.30 6.00 -13.34
N ASP A 159 16.30 6.99 -14.22
CA ASP A 159 16.09 6.79 -15.65
C ASP A 159 17.43 6.53 -16.31
N ILE A 160 17.51 5.43 -17.03
CA ILE A 160 18.73 5.00 -17.72
C ILE A 160 18.46 4.99 -19.21
N LEU A 161 19.24 5.77 -19.95
CA LEU A 161 19.17 5.87 -21.41
C LEU A 161 20.57 5.68 -21.96
N ASN A 162 20.73 4.81 -22.97
CA ASN A 162 22.03 4.54 -23.60
C ASN A 162 23.14 4.16 -22.60
N ASN A 163 22.79 3.39 -21.56
CA ASN A 163 23.69 2.98 -20.47
C ASN A 163 24.25 4.12 -19.62
N GLU A 164 23.55 5.27 -19.59
CA GLU A 164 23.89 6.42 -18.75
C GLU A 164 22.70 6.84 -17.90
N VAL A 165 22.98 7.43 -16.74
CA VAL A 165 21.96 8.01 -15.87
C VAL A 165 21.47 9.31 -16.49
N HIS A 166 20.18 9.38 -16.81
CA HIS A 166 19.54 10.54 -17.40
C HIS A 166 18.78 11.36 -16.35
N GLN A 167 18.12 10.71 -15.40
CA GLN A 167 17.34 11.39 -14.35
C GLN A 167 17.39 10.60 -13.05
N VAL A 168 17.35 11.30 -11.91
CA VAL A 168 17.31 10.72 -10.57
C VAL A 168 16.22 11.43 -9.78
N ILE A 169 15.20 10.69 -9.34
CA ILE A 169 14.03 11.22 -8.64
C ILE A 169 13.82 10.44 -7.34
N PRO A 170 14.08 11.05 -6.17
CA PRO A 170 13.69 10.47 -4.89
C PRO A 170 12.17 10.55 -4.74
N MET A 171 11.50 9.41 -4.69
CA MET A 171 10.06 9.33 -4.48
C MET A 171 9.78 8.78 -3.08
N LYS A 172 9.06 9.55 -2.26
CA LYS A 172 8.74 9.12 -0.88
C LYS A 172 7.91 7.84 -0.91
N ASN A 173 8.27 6.87 -0.08
CA ASN A 173 7.46 5.68 0.12
C ASN A 173 6.20 6.08 0.92
N GLY A 174 5.01 5.94 0.34
CA GLY A 174 3.72 6.38 0.90
C GLY A 174 3.25 5.65 2.17
N GLY A 175 4.15 4.92 2.84
CA GLY A 175 3.88 4.17 4.06
C GLY A 175 3.61 2.68 3.82
N HIS A 176 3.84 1.90 4.86
CA HIS A 176 3.48 0.48 4.91
C HIS A 176 2.43 0.27 5.98
N VAL A 177 1.21 -0.10 5.57
CA VAL A 177 0.26 -0.75 6.48
C VAL A 177 0.73 -2.20 6.67
N GLN A 178 0.71 -2.69 7.90
CA GLN A 178 1.18 -4.02 8.27
C GLN A 178 0.50 -5.09 7.38
N GLY A 179 1.27 -5.78 6.53
CA GLY A 179 0.78 -6.78 5.57
C GLY A 179 0.77 -6.37 4.09
N GLY A 180 0.83 -5.07 3.77
CA GLY A 180 0.64 -4.53 2.41
C GLY A 180 1.74 -4.90 1.40
N CYS A 181 1.59 -6.04 0.71
CA CYS A 181 2.57 -6.53 -0.26
C CYS A 181 2.44 -5.88 -1.65
N ALA A 182 1.24 -5.46 -2.06
CA ALA A 182 0.99 -4.92 -3.40
C ALA A 182 1.03 -3.38 -3.50
N ALA A 183 1.02 -2.65 -2.37
CA ALA A 183 1.10 -1.19 -2.41
C ALA A 183 2.37 -0.68 -3.12
N PRO A 184 3.58 -1.22 -2.82
CA PRO A 184 4.77 -0.93 -3.62
C PRO A 184 4.68 -1.34 -5.09
N VAL A 185 3.99 -2.44 -5.40
CA VAL A 185 3.84 -2.95 -6.77
C VAL A 185 3.10 -1.93 -7.63
N ILE A 186 1.98 -1.43 -7.12
CA ILE A 186 1.15 -0.45 -7.82
C ILE A 186 1.82 0.91 -7.88
N LEU A 187 2.45 1.34 -6.78
CA LEU A 187 3.17 2.60 -6.75
C LEU A 187 4.29 2.65 -7.80
N LEU A 188 5.11 1.60 -7.88
CA LEU A 188 6.23 1.56 -8.83
C LEU A 188 5.74 1.35 -10.26
N ASN A 189 4.73 0.51 -10.49
CA ASN A 189 4.15 0.34 -11.83
C ASN A 189 3.52 1.63 -12.35
N GLY A 190 2.77 2.35 -11.49
CA GLY A 190 2.16 3.63 -11.81
C GLY A 190 3.17 4.74 -12.12
N ASN A 191 4.40 4.64 -11.58
CA ASN A 191 5.51 5.55 -11.89
C ASN A 191 6.45 5.02 -12.98
N HIS A 192 5.95 4.10 -13.82
CA HIS A 192 6.63 3.58 -15.00
C HIS A 192 7.93 2.81 -14.75
N VAL A 193 8.11 2.30 -13.53
CA VAL A 193 9.26 1.46 -13.20
C VAL A 193 9.18 0.17 -14.00
N LYS A 194 10.32 -0.26 -14.56
CA LYS A 194 10.46 -1.55 -15.25
C LYS A 194 11.37 -2.52 -14.54
N GLN A 195 12.25 -2.01 -13.68
CA GLN A 195 13.12 -2.85 -12.88
C GLN A 195 13.23 -2.33 -11.45
N LEU A 196 13.29 -3.26 -10.50
CA LEU A 196 13.43 -2.97 -9.08
C LEU A 196 14.68 -3.67 -8.56
N ILE A 197 15.61 -2.94 -7.95
CA ILE A 197 16.84 -3.49 -7.39
C ILE A 197 16.78 -3.42 -5.87
N VAL A 198 16.78 -4.57 -5.20
CA VAL A 198 16.60 -4.68 -3.74
C VAL A 198 17.77 -5.39 -3.08
N ALA A 199 17.93 -5.16 -1.77
CA ALA A 199 18.79 -6.02 -0.93
C ALA A 199 18.12 -7.38 -0.65
N GLY A 200 16.80 -7.37 -0.48
CA GLY A 200 15.98 -8.55 -0.26
C GLY A 200 14.50 -8.21 -0.39
N ILE A 201 13.68 -9.22 -0.68
CA ILE A 201 12.24 -9.10 -0.89
C ILE A 201 11.53 -10.38 -0.43
N GLY A 202 10.31 -10.22 0.08
CA GLY A 202 9.42 -11.36 0.40
C GLY A 202 8.77 -11.95 -0.86
N GLY A 203 8.24 -13.17 -0.76
CA GLY A 203 7.75 -13.90 -1.93
C GLY A 203 6.51 -13.28 -2.57
N ARG A 204 5.60 -12.79 -1.72
CA ARG A 204 4.36 -12.13 -2.15
C ARG A 204 4.62 -10.88 -3.00
N PRO A 205 5.40 -9.87 -2.53
CA PRO A 205 5.70 -8.71 -3.36
C PRO A 205 6.51 -9.06 -4.62
N LEU A 206 7.42 -10.05 -4.55
CA LEU A 206 8.15 -10.52 -5.74
C LEU A 206 7.21 -11.04 -6.84
N MET A 207 6.20 -11.83 -6.48
CA MET A 207 5.21 -12.32 -7.45
C MET A 207 4.40 -11.16 -8.05
N GLY A 208 3.94 -10.22 -7.22
CA GLY A 208 3.17 -9.07 -7.69
C GLY A 208 3.95 -8.20 -8.69
N PHE A 209 5.24 -7.95 -8.46
CA PHE A 209 6.08 -7.24 -9.43
C PHE A 209 6.17 -7.94 -10.78
N ARG A 210 6.35 -9.26 -10.77
CA ARG A 210 6.44 -10.04 -12.01
C ARG A 210 5.13 -10.06 -12.79
N GLU A 211 3.99 -10.13 -12.11
CA GLU A 211 2.66 -10.08 -12.73
C GLU A 211 2.43 -8.78 -13.50
N VAL A 212 2.95 -7.64 -12.99
CA VAL A 212 2.86 -6.34 -13.67
C VAL A 212 4.04 -6.05 -14.61
N GLY A 213 4.93 -7.03 -14.82
CA GLY A 213 6.07 -6.92 -15.73
C GLY A 213 7.24 -6.07 -15.21
N ILE A 214 7.39 -5.94 -13.89
CA ILE A 214 8.57 -5.36 -13.25
C ILE A 214 9.56 -6.47 -12.93
N GLU A 215 10.75 -6.39 -13.50
CA GLU A 215 11.83 -7.33 -13.22
C GLU A 215 12.54 -6.97 -11.90
N VAL A 216 12.73 -7.95 -11.02
CA VAL A 216 13.34 -7.71 -9.71
C VAL A 216 14.75 -8.29 -9.67
N TYR A 217 15.70 -7.48 -9.24
CA TYR A 217 17.12 -7.81 -9.15
C TYR A 217 17.63 -7.77 -7.71
N SER A 218 18.61 -8.62 -7.43
CA SER A 218 19.40 -8.54 -6.21
C SER A 218 20.58 -7.61 -6.49
N GLY A 219 20.61 -6.48 -5.79
CA GLY A 219 21.71 -5.53 -5.88
C GLY A 219 22.60 -5.56 -4.65
N ALA A 220 23.81 -5.04 -4.79
CA ALA A 220 24.74 -4.74 -3.68
C ALA A 220 25.13 -3.25 -3.70
N GLY A 221 25.94 -2.80 -2.74
CA GLY A 221 26.35 -1.40 -2.57
C GLY A 221 25.70 -0.74 -1.36
N HIS A 222 26.39 0.25 -0.80
CA HIS A 222 25.96 1.03 0.36
C HIS A 222 25.05 2.18 -0.03
N THR A 223 25.23 2.73 -1.23
CA THR A 223 24.41 3.83 -1.77
C THR A 223 23.65 3.41 -3.01
N VAL A 224 22.65 4.23 -3.38
CA VAL A 224 21.94 4.11 -4.66
C VAL A 224 22.93 4.19 -5.83
N GLY A 225 23.85 5.14 -5.82
CA GLY A 225 24.84 5.35 -6.88
C GLY A 225 25.78 4.16 -7.08
N GLU A 226 26.26 3.54 -6.00
CA GLU A 226 27.04 2.31 -6.07
C GLU A 226 26.23 1.18 -6.73
N THR A 227 24.94 1.07 -6.41
CA THR A 227 24.04 0.06 -6.99
C THR A 227 23.82 0.31 -8.48
N VAL A 228 23.61 1.58 -8.87
CA VAL A 228 23.46 1.97 -10.27
C VAL A 228 24.75 1.65 -11.05
N ALA A 229 25.92 1.92 -10.49
CA ALA A 229 27.19 1.57 -11.13
C ALA A 229 27.31 0.06 -11.36
N LEU A 230 26.97 -0.76 -10.37
CA LEU A 230 26.94 -2.23 -10.53
C LEU A 230 25.93 -2.68 -11.59
N TYR A 231 24.77 -2.02 -11.66
CA TYR A 231 23.76 -2.30 -12.69
C TYR A 231 24.28 -2.01 -14.10
N LEU A 232 24.83 -0.81 -14.33
CA LEU A 232 25.36 -0.38 -15.63
C LEU A 232 26.54 -1.23 -16.10
N ASN A 233 27.28 -1.82 -15.16
CA ASN A 233 28.38 -2.76 -15.44
C ASN A 233 27.91 -4.21 -15.64
N GLY A 234 26.60 -4.48 -15.60
CA GLY A 234 26.04 -5.84 -15.76
C GLY A 234 26.37 -6.78 -14.58
N GLN A 235 26.64 -6.23 -13.40
CA GLN A 235 27.08 -6.99 -12.21
C GLN A 235 25.94 -7.36 -11.25
N ILE A 236 24.70 -6.96 -11.54
CA ILE A 236 23.52 -7.38 -10.77
C ILE A 236 22.78 -8.51 -11.49
N ARG A 237 22.05 -9.33 -10.74
CA ARG A 237 21.33 -10.50 -11.27
C ARG A 237 19.85 -10.46 -10.89
N PRO A 238 18.95 -10.98 -11.75
CA PRO A 238 17.56 -11.17 -11.38
C PRO A 238 17.45 -12.05 -10.13
N ILE A 239 16.50 -11.73 -9.24
CA ILE A 239 16.18 -12.57 -8.09
C ILE A 239 15.51 -13.86 -8.59
N SER A 240 16.01 -14.98 -8.11
CA SER A 240 15.40 -16.29 -8.28
C SER A 240 14.50 -16.65 -7.08
N ASN A 241 13.55 -17.59 -7.27
CA ASN A 241 12.54 -17.93 -6.25
C ASN A 241 13.13 -18.47 -4.94
N ASP A 242 14.33 -19.04 -5.00
CA ASP A 242 15.13 -19.58 -3.90
C ASP A 242 15.86 -18.50 -3.07
N GLN A 243 15.84 -17.24 -3.50
CA GLN A 243 16.49 -16.11 -2.82
C GLN A 243 15.51 -15.22 -2.03
N VAL A 244 14.28 -15.69 -1.84
CA VAL A 244 13.22 -14.97 -1.15
C VAL A 244 13.38 -15.12 0.36
N CYS A 245 13.30 -14.00 1.09
CA CYS A 245 13.24 -14.05 2.56
C CYS A 245 11.91 -14.70 2.97
N GLY A 246 11.98 -15.91 3.54
CA GLY A 246 10.84 -16.59 4.13
C GLY A 246 10.33 -15.78 5.32
N GLY A 247 9.13 -15.23 5.19
CA GLY A 247 8.37 -14.73 6.33
C GLY A 247 8.06 -15.91 7.25
N GLY A 248 9.00 -16.26 8.12
CA GLY A 248 8.77 -17.22 9.19
C GLY A 248 7.68 -16.69 10.13
N PRO A 249 6.89 -17.58 10.75
CA PRO A 249 5.85 -17.16 11.68
C PRO A 249 6.49 -16.44 12.86
N GLN A 250 6.02 -15.23 13.17
CA GLN A 250 6.11 -14.66 14.50
C GLN A 250 4.72 -14.65 15.12
#